data_AF-A0A924FQ34-F1
#
_entry.id   AF-A0A924FQ34-F1
#
_cell.length_a   1.000
_cell.length_b   1.000
_cell.length_c   1.000
_cell.angle_alpha   90.00
_cell.angle_beta   90.00
_cell.angle_gamma   90.00
#
_symmetry.space_group_name_H-M   'P 1'
#
loop_
_entity.id
_entity.type
_entity.pdbx_description
1 polymer ?
#
loop_
_entity_poly.entity_id
_entity_poly.type
_entity_poly.pdbx_seq_one_letter_code
_entity_poly.pdbx_strand_id
1 'polypeptide(L)' 'MGQMHRFEEDVGFSTFTTASLEYRQAAASLGRKASLEDDIDKVRVFLDLALSWIQLAENEELLASESRSMARAF' A
#
# COMPACT_ATOMS: atom_id res chain seq x y z
N MET A 1 18.54 11.48 38.79
CA MET A 1 17.48 12.26 38.12
C MET A 1 17.74 12.22 36.62
N GLY A 2 17.52 11.04 36.01
CA GLY A 2 17.69 10.86 34.57
C GLY A 2 16.41 11.31 33.88
N GLN A 3 16.48 12.42 33.15
CA GLN A 3 15.45 12.72 32.16
C GLN A 3 15.60 11.70 31.04
N MET A 4 14.81 10.62 31.12
CA MET A 4 14.51 9.82 29.95
C MET A 4 13.84 10.78 28.96
N HIS A 5 14.62 11.20 27.95
CA HIS A 5 14.05 11.64 26.69
C HIS A 5 13.13 10.52 26.25
N ARG A 6 11.84 10.76 26.46
CA ARG A 6 10.76 10.01 25.84
C ARG A 6 11.02 10.20 24.35
N PHE A 7 11.68 9.23 23.75
CA PHE A 7 11.54 8.98 22.34
C PHE A 7 10.03 8.82 22.16
N GLU A 8 9.38 9.90 21.74
CA GLU A 8 8.12 9.79 21.05
C GLU A 8 8.43 8.82 19.91
N GLU A 9 8.03 7.58 20.14
CA GLU A 9 7.84 6.56 19.13
C GLU A 9 6.89 7.15 18.11
N ASP A 10 7.47 7.94 17.21
CA ASP A 10 6.92 8.39 15.95
C ASP A 10 6.88 7.13 15.07
N VAL A 11 6.08 6.15 15.49
CA VAL A 11 5.75 4.96 14.70
C VAL A 11 4.96 5.51 13.53
N GLY A 12 5.67 5.82 12.46
CA GLY A 12 5.17 6.54 11.30
C GLY A 12 3.78 6.07 10.95
N PHE A 13 2.78 6.93 11.21
CA PHE A 13 1.43 6.73 10.70
C PHE A 13 1.59 6.56 9.20
N SER A 14 1.36 5.34 8.72
CA SER A 14 1.36 5.05 7.30
C SER A 14 0.49 6.09 6.62
N THR A 15 1.08 6.85 5.69
CA THR A 15 0.33 7.81 4.86
C THR A 15 -0.70 7.09 3.99
N PHE A 16 -0.54 5.77 3.82
CA PHE A 16 -1.49 4.92 3.14
C PHE A 16 -2.74 4.67 3.98
N THR A 17 -3.89 4.81 3.32
CA THR A 17 -5.17 4.26 3.77
C THR A 17 -5.10 2.77 4.01
N THR A 18 -5.99 2.25 4.85
CA THR A 18 -6.14 0.81 5.09
C THR A 18 -6.41 0.05 3.79
N ALA A 19 -7.30 0.57 2.93
CA ALA A 19 -7.64 -0.07 1.65
C ALA A 19 -6.43 -0.13 0.70
N SER A 20 -5.63 0.94 0.59
CA SER A 20 -4.40 0.92 -0.22
C SER A 20 -3.40 -0.13 0.29
N LEU A 21 -3.28 -0.29 1.61
CA LEU A 21 -2.42 -1.32 2.19
C LEU A 21 -2.90 -2.73 1.84
N GLU A 22 -4.21 -2.99 1.93
CA GLU A 22 -4.80 -4.28 1.56
C GLU A 22 -4.58 -4.63 0.09
N TYR A 23 -4.77 -3.66 -0.81
CA TYR A 23 -4.50 -3.84 -2.23
C TYR A 23 -3.01 -4.11 -2.51
N ARG A 24 -2.09 -3.42 -1.83
CA ARG A 24 -0.64 -3.69 -1.94
C ARG A 24 -0.27 -5.08 -1.41
N GLN A 25 -0.91 -5.54 -0.34
CA GLN A 25 -0.72 -6.89 0.17
C GLN A 25 -1.23 -7.96 -0.82
N ALA A 26 -2.38 -7.71 -1.46
CA ALA A 26 -2.91 -8.57 -2.51
C ALA A 26 -1.94 -8.66 -3.70
N ALA A 27 -1.43 -7.51 -4.17
CA ALA A 27 -0.41 -7.45 -5.22
C ALA A 27 0.86 -8.22 -4.84
N ALA A 28 1.37 -8.04 -3.61
CA ALA A 28 2.54 -8.77 -3.13
C ALA A 28 2.30 -10.29 -3.05
N SER A 29 1.09 -10.72 -2.69
CA SER A 29 0.70 -12.13 -2.69
C SER A 29 0.74 -12.73 -4.10
N LEU A 30 0.25 -11.99 -5.10
CA LEU A 30 0.30 -12.41 -6.49
C LEU A 30 1.73 -12.44 -7.03
N GLY A 31 2.58 -11.48 -6.67
CA GLY A 31 4.00 -11.50 -7.01
C GLY A 31 4.72 -12.73 -6.44
N ARG A 32 4.41 -13.12 -5.20
CA ARG A 32 4.94 -14.37 -4.62
C ARG A 32 4.45 -15.60 -5.38
N LYS A 33 3.16 -15.67 -5.74
CA LYS A 33 2.63 -16.77 -6.55
C LYS A 33 3.32 -16.85 -7.92
N ALA A 34 3.50 -15.71 -8.59
CA ALA A 34 4.21 -15.63 -9.86
C ALA A 34 5.67 -16.11 -9.75
N SER A 35 6.36 -15.82 -8.65
CA SER A 35 7.76 -16.27 -8.45
C SER A 35 7.92 -17.77 -8.27
N LEU A 36 6.84 -18.49 -7.97
CA LEU A 36 6.81 -19.95 -7.75
C LEU A 36 6.17 -20.70 -8.91
N GLU A 37 5.73 -20.01 -9.96
CA GLU A 37 5.02 -20.58 -11.09
C GLU A 37 5.95 -20.74 -12.30
N ASP A 38 5.89 -21.91 -12.93
CA ASP A 38 6.73 -22.26 -14.09
C ASP A 38 6.02 -21.94 -15.43
N ASP A 39 4.69 -21.88 -15.41
CA ASP A 39 3.88 -21.55 -16.59
C ASP A 39 3.91 -20.04 -16.85
N ILE A 40 4.58 -19.64 -17.93
CA ILE A 40 4.76 -18.23 -18.34
C ILE A 40 3.42 -17.50 -18.51
N ASP A 41 2.38 -18.17 -19.00
CA ASP A 41 1.09 -17.51 -19.22
C ASP A 41 0.37 -17.26 -17.89
N LYS A 42 0.48 -18.17 -16.92
CA LYS A 42 -0.01 -17.93 -15.55
C LYS A 42 0.79 -16.86 -14.83
N VAL A 43 2.12 -16.84 -15.00
CA VAL A 43 2.98 -15.78 -14.47
C VAL A 43 2.50 -14.41 -14.96
N ARG A 44 2.25 -14.27 -16.27
CA ARG A 44 1.70 -13.03 -16.85
C ARG A 44 0.36 -12.65 -16.21
N VAL A 45 -0.58 -13.59 -16.10
CA VAL A 45 -1.88 -13.33 -15.48
C VAL A 45 -1.74 -12.86 -14.03
N PHE A 46 -0.86 -13.48 -13.23
CA PHE A 46 -0.63 -13.04 -11.86
C PHE A 46 -0.02 -11.64 -11.79
N LEU A 47 0.92 -11.32 -12.69
CA LEU A 47 1.54 -10.00 -12.74
C LEU A 47 0.56 -8.91 -13.21
N ASP A 48 -0.27 -9.18 -14.22
CA ASP A 48 -1.30 -8.25 -14.69
C ASP A 48 -2.33 -7.96 -13.59
N LEU A 49 -2.73 -8.99 -12.84
CA LEU A 49 -3.62 -8.82 -11.71
C LEU A 49 -2.93 -8.05 -10.56
N ALA A 50 -1.64 -8.30 -10.31
CA ALA A 50 -0.88 -7.57 -9.29
C ALA A 50 -0.78 -6.07 -9.63
N LEU A 51 -0.54 -5.74 -10.90
CA LEU A 51 -0.52 -4.36 -11.39
C LEU A 51 -1.89 -3.69 -11.21
N SER A 52 -2.98 -4.41 -11.48
CA SER A 52 -4.34 -3.90 -11.27
C SER A 52 -4.59 -3.53 -9.80
N TRP A 53 -4.12 -4.35 -8.85
CA TRP A 53 -4.21 -4.04 -7.42
C TRP A 53 -3.34 -2.85 -7.02
N ILE A 54 -2.15 -2.70 -7.59
CA ILE A 54 -1.30 -1.53 -7.35
C ILE A 54 -1.99 -0.26 -7.83
N GLN A 55 -2.60 -0.28 -9.02
CA GLN A 55 -3.33 0.85 -9.56
C GLN A 55 -4.51 1.27 -8.67
N LEU A 56 -5.25 0.29 -8.13
CA LEU A 56 -6.31 0.57 -7.15
C LEU A 56 -5.76 1.20 -5.87
N ALA A 57 -4.61 0.71 -5.37
CA ALA A 57 -3.94 1.27 -4.21
C ALA A 57 -3.51 2.72 -4.41
N GLU A 58 -3.03 3.07 -5.60
CA GLU A 58 -2.61 4.43 -5.95
C GLU A 58 -3.82 5.37 -6.11
N ASN A 59 -4.89 4.90 -6.75
CA ASN A 59 -6.12 5.67 -6.89
C ASN A 59 -6.75 5.99 -5.52
N GLU A 60 -6.78 5.00 -4.62
CA GLU A 60 -7.27 5.19 -3.26
C GLU A 60 -6.46 6.26 -2.50
N GLU A 61 -5.13 6.24 -2.64
CA GLU A 61 -4.29 7.26 -2.02
C GLU A 61 -4.49 8.65 -2.59
N LEU A 62 -4.69 8.74 -3.91
CA LEU A 62 -4.99 10.01 -4.56
C LEU A 62 -6.27 10.62 -3.99
N LEU A 63 -7.35 9.84 -3.94
CA LEU A 63 -8.65 10.28 -3.40
C LEU A 63 -8.58 10.66 -1.93
N ALA A 64 -7.85 9.88 -1.12
CA ALA A 64 -7.65 10.19 0.29
C ALA A 64 -6.81 11.47 0.48
N SER A 65 -5.80 11.68 -0.37
CA SER A 65 -4.97 12.89 -0.35
C SER A 65 -5.76 14.14 -0.72
N GLU A 66 -6.60 14.06 -1.76
CA GLU A 66 -7.50 15.13 -2.17
C GLU A 66 -8.50 15.48 -1.06
N SER A 67 -9.09 14.46 -0.44
CA SER A 67 -10.02 14.63 0.69
C SER A 67 -9.38 15.33 1.88
N ARG A 68 -8.15 14.93 2.26
CA ARG A 68 -7.37 15.58 3.33
C ARG A 68 -7.00 17.02 2.97
N SER A 69 -6.69 17.29 1.72
CA SER A 69 -6.33 18.63 1.24
C SER A 69 -7.53 19.57 1.29
N MET A 70 -8.71 19.11 0.87
CA MET A 70 -9.96 19.86 0.99
C MET A 70 -10.32 20.13 2.45
N ALA A 71 -10.23 19.13 3.33
CA ALA A 71 -10.51 19.31 4.76
C ALA A 71 -9.59 20.32 5.47
N ARG A 72 -8.37 20.55 4.96
CA ARG A 72 -7.44 21.56 5.48
C ARG A 72 -7.71 22.98 4.96
N ALA A 73 -8.48 23.11 3.88
CA ALA A 73 -8.78 24.39 3.24
C ALA A 73 -10.03 25.08 3.81
N PHE A 74 -10.82 24.37 4.63
CA PHE A 74 -12.02 24.85 5.33
C PHE A 74 -11.78 24.91 6.84
#